data_AF-A0A3B9V0J4-F1
#
_entry.id   AF-A0A3B9V0J4-F1
#
_cell.length_a   1.000
_cell.length_b   1.000
_cell.length_c   1.000
_cell.angle_alpha   90.00
_cell.angle_beta   90.00
_cell.angle_gamma   90.00
#
_symmetry.space_group_name_H-M   'P 1'
#
loop_
_entity.id
_entity.type
_entity.pdbx_description
1 polymer ?
#
loop_
_entity_poly.entity_id
_entity_poly.type
_entity_poly.pdbx_seq_one_letter_code
_entity_poly.pdbx_strand_id
1 'polypeptide(L)'
;YRSPRHVYAQIIDEGTAQVIVSASTTERELRDQIKYGGNVAAAQAVGKRLADRAIATGVSRVAFDRSGYKYHGRVKALADAAREGGLQF
;
A
#
# COMPACT_ATOMS: atom_id res chain seq x y z
N TYR A 1 -3.93 3.64 5.08
CA TYR A 1 -4.66 3.45 6.36
C TYR A 1 -4.22 2.16 7.07
N ARG A 2 -4.23 2.13 8.40
CA ARG A 2 -3.76 0.98 9.18
C ARG A 2 -4.65 0.71 10.39
N SER A 3 -5.22 -0.48 10.46
CA SER A 3 -5.91 -0.99 11.65
C SER A 3 -5.00 -1.96 12.44
N PRO A 4 -5.39 -2.41 13.64
CA PRO A 4 -4.66 -3.45 14.36
C PRO A 4 -4.53 -4.74 13.55
N ARG A 5 -5.58 -5.12 12.81
CA ARG A 5 -5.71 -6.42 12.14
C ARG A 5 -5.36 -6.39 10.65
N HIS A 6 -5.43 -5.22 10.02
CA HIS A 6 -5.33 -5.08 8.57
C HIS A 6 -4.57 -3.81 8.15
N VAL A 7 -3.98 -3.87 6.96
CA VAL A 7 -3.33 -2.74 6.28
C VAL A 7 -4.00 -2.50 4.93
N TYR A 8 -4.17 -1.22 4.60
CA TYR A 8 -4.81 -0.75 3.38
C TYR A 8 -4.00 0.39 2.78
N ALA A 9 -3.78 0.35 1.47
CA ALA A 9 -3.18 1.43 0.72
C ALA A 9 -3.99 1.71 -0.54
N GLN A 10 -4.07 2.98 -0.90
CA GLN A 10 -4.81 3.48 -2.04
C GLN A 10 -4.02 4.61 -2.68
N ILE A 11 -4.08 4.68 -4.00
CA ILE A 11 -3.60 5.81 -4.80
C ILE A 11 -4.86 6.51 -5.30
N ILE A 12 -4.99 7.78 -4.91
CA ILE A 12 -6.15 8.62 -5.18
C ILE A 12 -5.69 9.77 -6.08
N ASP A 13 -6.47 10.07 -7.10
CA ASP A 13 -6.29 11.27 -7.92
C ASP A 13 -6.87 12.49 -7.19
N GLU A 14 -6.05 13.52 -6.97
CA GLU A 14 -6.47 14.76 -6.31
C GLU A 14 -7.46 15.58 -7.16
N GLY A 15 -7.42 15.45 -8.49
CA GLY A 15 -8.30 16.22 -9.39
C GLY A 15 -9.71 15.66 -9.46
N THR A 16 -9.84 14.33 -9.47
CA THR A 16 -11.13 13.63 -9.65
C THR A 16 -11.66 12.97 -8.38
N ALA A 17 -10.87 12.95 -7.30
CA ALA A 17 -11.13 12.21 -6.06
C ALA A 17 -11.41 10.71 -6.28
N GLN A 18 -10.94 10.14 -7.39
CA GLN A 18 -11.11 8.73 -7.72
C GLN A 18 -9.94 7.88 -7.25
N VAL A 19 -10.24 6.66 -6.82
CA VAL A 19 -9.22 5.66 -6.48
C VAL A 19 -8.73 5.00 -7.77
N ILE A 20 -7.49 5.30 -8.16
CA ILE A 20 -6.87 4.69 -9.35
C ILE A 20 -6.49 3.25 -9.05
N VAL A 21 -5.82 3.04 -7.90
CA VAL A 21 -5.32 1.73 -7.47
C VAL A 21 -5.57 1.57 -5.99
N SER A 22 -5.97 0.37 -5.58
CA SER A 22 -6.04 -0.01 -4.18
C SER A 22 -5.39 -1.37 -3.96
N ALA A 23 -4.85 -1.56 -2.75
CA ALA A 23 -4.33 -2.84 -2.29
C ALA A 23 -4.61 -2.98 -0.79
N SER A 24 -5.03 -4.16 -0.37
CA SER A 24 -5.32 -4.42 1.04
C SER A 24 -5.10 -5.87 1.44
N THR A 25 -4.78 -6.07 2.73
CA THR A 25 -4.72 -7.43 3.32
C THR A 25 -6.06 -8.16 3.36
N THR A 26 -7.16 -7.47 3.02
CA THR A 26 -8.50 -8.07 2.95
C THR A 26 -8.83 -8.68 1.59
N GLU A 27 -8.04 -8.40 0.55
CA GLU A 27 -8.17 -9.05 -0.76
C GLU A 27 -7.93 -10.55 -0.64
N ARG A 28 -8.70 -11.36 -1.38
CA ARG A 28 -8.58 -12.83 -1.34
C ARG A 28 -7.16 -13.29 -1.68
N GLU A 29 -6.58 -12.75 -2.75
CA GLU A 29 -5.24 -13.09 -3.22
C GLU A 29 -4.17 -12.90 -2.15
N LEU A 30 -4.24 -11.79 -1.41
CA LEU A 30 -3.32 -11.51 -0.30
C LEU A 30 -3.69 -12.35 0.91
N ARG A 31 -4.97 -12.42 1.30
CA ARG A 31 -5.44 -13.15 2.48
C ARG A 31 -4.97 -14.60 2.51
N ASP A 32 -4.94 -15.27 1.36
CA ASP A 32 -4.52 -16.67 1.26
C ASP A 32 -2.99 -16.82 1.41
N GLN A 33 -2.23 -15.74 1.20
CA GLN A 33 -0.77 -15.70 1.29
C GLN A 33 -0.25 -15.17 2.64
N ILE A 34 -1.07 -14.45 3.42
CA ILE A 34 -0.67 -13.87 4.72
C ILE A 34 -1.42 -14.48 5.90
N LYS A 35 -0.66 -15.10 6.80
CA LYS A 35 -1.15 -15.66 8.07
C LYS A 35 -1.76 -14.60 9.02
N TYR A 36 -1.29 -13.36 8.96
CA TYR A 36 -1.80 -12.25 9.75
C TYR A 36 -1.65 -10.91 9.03
N GLY A 37 -2.77 -10.21 8.77
CA GLY A 37 -2.80 -8.96 8.01
C GLY A 37 -2.32 -7.71 8.76
N GLY A 38 -1.99 -7.83 10.05
CA GLY A 38 -1.64 -6.70 10.91
C GLY A 38 -0.15 -6.54 11.19
N ASN A 39 0.73 -7.32 10.55
CA ASN A 39 2.18 -7.30 10.81
C ASN A 39 2.98 -6.55 9.73
N VAL A 40 4.31 -6.48 9.91
CA VAL A 40 5.23 -5.81 8.96
C VAL A 40 5.29 -6.53 7.62
N ALA A 41 5.31 -7.87 7.62
CA ALA A 41 5.34 -8.67 6.40
C ALA A 41 4.10 -8.42 5.50
N ALA A 42 2.91 -8.32 6.11
CA ALA A 42 1.69 -7.99 5.39
C ALA A 42 1.71 -6.57 4.82
N ALA A 43 2.29 -5.61 5.55
CA ALA A 43 2.47 -4.26 5.06
C ALA A 43 3.40 -4.20 3.84
N GLN A 44 4.48 -5.00 3.84
CA GLN A 44 5.39 -5.14 2.69
C GLN A 44 4.69 -5.77 1.49
N ALA A 45 3.93 -6.86 1.70
CA ALA A 45 3.19 -7.53 0.64
C ALA A 45 2.17 -6.59 -0.02
N VAL A 46 1.42 -5.80 0.79
CA VAL A 46 0.50 -4.78 0.28
C VAL A 46 1.25 -3.69 -0.49
N GLY A 47 2.39 -3.21 0.01
CA GLY A 47 3.20 -2.19 -0.65
C GLY A 47 3.70 -2.61 -2.04
N LYS A 48 4.25 -3.83 -2.15
CA LYS A 48 4.69 -4.40 -3.44
C LYS A 48 3.52 -4.52 -4.42
N ARG A 49 2.41 -5.10 -3.96
CA ARG A 49 1.23 -5.30 -4.81
C ARG A 49 0.63 -3.97 -5.30
N LEU A 50 0.66 -2.94 -4.45
CA LEU A 50 0.20 -1.60 -4.83
C LEU A 50 1.09 -1.01 -5.92
N ALA A 51 2.41 -1.13 -5.78
CA ALA A 51 3.35 -0.63 -6.77
C ALA A 51 3.22 -1.34 -8.12
N ASP A 52 3.12 -2.67 -8.12
CA ASP A 52 2.92 -3.45 -9.34
C ASP A 52 1.66 -2.99 -10.10
N ARG A 53 0.55 -2.79 -9.37
CA ARG A 53 -0.69 -2.30 -9.97
C ARG A 53 -0.57 -0.85 -10.44
N ALA A 54 0.11 0.01 -9.68
CA ALA A 54 0.31 1.40 -10.03
C ALA A 54 1.10 1.55 -11.34
N ILE A 55 2.19 0.79 -11.48
CA ILE A 55 2.99 0.75 -12.70
C ILE A 55 2.18 0.21 -13.87
N ALA A 56 1.38 -0.85 -13.65
CA ALA A 56 0.49 -1.38 -14.69
C ALA A 56 -0.54 -0.35 -15.18
N THR A 57 -0.98 0.56 -14.31
CA THR A 57 -1.84 1.70 -14.66
C THR A 57 -1.10 2.93 -15.18
N GLY A 58 0.23 2.89 -15.28
CA GLY A 58 1.07 4.00 -15.75
C GLY A 58 1.38 5.08 -14.70
N VAL A 59 1.07 4.83 -13.42
CA VAL A 59 1.34 5.76 -12.32
C VAL A 59 2.74 5.48 -11.75
N SER A 60 3.67 6.41 -11.97
CA SER A 60 5.07 6.29 -11.51
C SER A 60 5.39 7.19 -10.31
N ARG A 61 4.80 8.39 -10.25
CA ARG A 61 5.05 9.37 -9.21
C ARG A 61 3.80 9.58 -8.36
N VAL A 62 3.95 9.44 -7.05
CA VAL A 62 2.87 9.65 -6.08
C VAL A 62 3.38 10.47 -4.91
N ALA A 63 2.48 10.94 -4.05
CA ALA A 63 2.84 11.48 -2.75
C ALA A 63 2.41 10.48 -1.67
N PHE A 64 3.31 10.18 -0.73
CA PHE A 64 2.97 9.26 0.35
C PHE A 64 2.23 10.00 1.48
N ASP A 65 0.91 9.79 1.56
CA ASP A 65 0.14 10.20 2.72
C ASP A 65 0.20 9.16 3.84
N ARG A 66 0.66 9.61 5.01
CA ARG A 66 0.70 8.82 6.24
C ARG A 66 -0.61 8.88 7.04
N SER A 67 -1.59 9.68 6.62
CA SER A 67 -2.93 9.82 7.20
C SER A 67 -2.93 9.95 8.73
N GLY A 68 -1.99 10.73 9.27
CA GLY A 68 -1.83 10.97 10.72
C GLY A 68 -1.05 9.91 11.49
N TYR A 69 -0.62 8.80 10.87
CA TYR A 69 0.23 7.80 11.52
C TYR A 69 1.71 8.21 11.51
N LYS A 70 2.45 7.82 12.55
CA LYS A 70 3.92 7.95 12.55
C LYS A 70 4.53 7.09 11.43
N TYR A 71 5.47 7.66 10.69
CA TYR A 71 6.25 6.93 9.70
C TYR A 71 7.23 5.98 10.40
N HIS A 72 6.71 4.82 10.80
CA HIS A 72 7.45 3.82 11.56
C HIS A 72 6.82 2.43 11.39
N GLY A 73 7.62 1.38 11.64
CA GLY A 73 7.20 -0.01 11.61
C GLY A 73 6.44 -0.35 10.33
N ARG A 74 5.15 -0.70 10.48
CA ARG A 74 4.27 -1.09 9.37
C ARG A 74 4.09 -0.02 8.29
N VAL A 75 4.00 1.26 8.68
CA VAL A 75 3.83 2.37 7.72
C VAL A 75 5.09 2.56 6.89
N LYS A 76 6.25 2.51 7.55
CA LYS A 76 7.55 2.57 6.89
C LYS A 76 7.73 1.37 5.96
N ALA A 77 7.45 0.16 6.42
CA ALA A 77 7.62 -1.05 5.63
C ALA A 77 6.73 -1.11 4.38
N LEU A 78 5.51 -0.56 4.45
CA LEU A 78 4.65 -0.41 3.28
C LEU A 78 5.24 0.58 2.28
N ALA A 79 5.72 1.72 2.75
CA ALA A 79 6.34 2.75 1.92
C ALA A 79 7.62 2.23 1.24
N ASP A 80 8.50 1.58 2.00
CA ASP A 80 9.74 1.02 1.47
C ASP A 80 9.46 -0.06 0.42
N ALA A 81 8.49 -0.94 0.67
CA ALA A 81 8.07 -1.96 -0.30
C ALA A 81 7.46 -1.37 -1.58
N ALA A 82 6.70 -0.28 -1.46
CA ALA A 82 6.16 0.41 -2.62
C ALA A 82 7.26 1.12 -3.43
N ARG A 83 8.28 1.69 -2.77
CA ARG A 83 9.47 2.24 -3.44
C ARG A 83 10.28 1.17 -4.17
N GLU A 84 10.52 0.03 -3.53
CA GLU A 84 11.18 -1.13 -4.16
C GLU A 84 10.41 -1.61 -5.40
N GLY A 85 9.08 -1.52 -5.35
CA GLY A 85 8.21 -1.84 -6.49
C GLY A 85 8.21 -0.78 -7.60
N GLY A 86 9.02 0.28 -7.50
CA GLY A 86 9.24 1.26 -8.57
C GLY A 86 8.39 2.52 -8.49
N LEU A 87 7.57 2.70 -7.45
CA LEU A 87 6.89 3.96 -7.17
C LEU A 87 7.88 5.02 -6.66
N GLN A 88 7.79 6.23 -7.19
CA GLN A 88 8.63 7.36 -6.82
C GLN A 88 7.87 8.32 -5.90
N PHE A 89 8.30 8.39 -4.63
CA PHE A 89 7.76 9.27 -3.58
C PHE A 89 8.67 9.36 -2.33
#